data_AF-A0A923QHD3-F1
#
_entry.id   AF-A0A923QHD3-F1
#
_cell.length_a   1.000
_cell.length_b   1.000
_cell.length_c   1.000
_cell.angle_alpha   90.00
_cell.angle_beta   90.00
_cell.angle_gamma   90.00
#
_symmetry.space_group_name_H-M   'P 1'
#
loop_
_entity.id
_entity.type
_entity.pdbx_description
1 polymer ?
#
loop_
_entity_poly.entity_id
_entity_poly.type
_entity_poly.pdbx_seq_one_letter_code
_entity_poly.pdbx_strand_id
1 'polypeptide(L)'
;MNDLQFFVACVALSACAWAFFCRTYIWPRLANLSLPEAATPILVLHLFRFVGAAFMIQGVVSPTLSAGFAVPAAYGDLVAVLLAGLALLLRGKPLFLPAVWGFNIWGTLDLLFAFFIPTVYNNRPAGRGEA
;
A
#
# COMPACT_ATOMS: atom_id res chain seq x y z
N MET A 1 -8.54 -25.89 -5.19
CA MET A 1 -7.75 -24.66 -4.99
C MET A 1 -8.10 -24.14 -3.60
N ASN A 2 -7.12 -23.91 -2.73
CA ASN A 2 -7.39 -23.35 -1.40
C ASN A 2 -7.51 -21.81 -1.46
N ASP A 3 -8.06 -21.19 -0.42
CA ASP A 3 -8.34 -19.75 -0.38
C ASP A 3 -7.09 -18.90 -0.66
N LEU A 4 -5.92 -19.34 -0.19
CA LEU A 4 -4.65 -18.68 -0.44
C LEU A 4 -4.27 -18.71 -1.92
N GLN A 5 -4.39 -19.86 -2.59
CA GLN A 5 -4.11 -19.99 -4.03
C GLN A 5 -5.05 -19.12 -4.85
N PHE A 6 -6.34 -19.08 -4.50
CA PHE A 6 -7.31 -18.22 -5.19
C PHE A 6 -6.97 -16.75 -5.00
N PHE A 7 -6.68 -16.32 -3.77
CA PHE A 7 -6.25 -14.96 -3.46
C PHE A 7 -4.99 -14.55 -4.23
N VAL A 8 -3.95 -15.38 -4.20
CA VAL A 8 -2.69 -15.12 -4.92
C VAL A 8 -2.92 -15.04 -6.43
N ALA A 9 -3.77 -15.91 -6.99
CA ALA A 9 -4.12 -15.85 -8.40
C ALA A 9 -4.83 -14.53 -8.74
N CYS A 10 -5.79 -14.07 -7.92
CA CYS A 10 -6.44 -12.78 -8.09
C CYS A 10 -5.47 -11.61 -8.01
N VAL A 11 -4.53 -11.61 -7.05
CA VAL A 11 -3.50 -10.57 -6.92
C VAL A 11 -2.59 -10.56 -8.15
N ALA A 12 -2.13 -11.72 -8.60
CA ALA A 12 -1.27 -11.84 -9.77
C ALA A 12 -1.97 -11.35 -11.06
N LEU A 13 -3.22 -11.77 -11.28
CA LEU A 13 -4.02 -11.31 -12.41
C LEU A 13 -4.27 -9.80 -12.35
N SER A 14 -4.53 -9.26 -11.16
CA SER A 14 -4.70 -7.81 -10.95
C SER A 14 -3.42 -7.05 -11.27
N ALA A 15 -2.26 -7.55 -10.85
CA ALA A 15 -0.96 -6.95 -11.17
C ALA A 15 -0.68 -6.96 -12.68
N CYS A 16 -0.98 -8.06 -13.38
CA CYS A 16 -0.85 -8.15 -14.83
C CYS A 16 -1.78 -7.16 -15.55
N ALA A 17 -3.05 -7.07 -15.13
CA ALA A 17 -4.02 -6.14 -15.69
C ALA A 17 -3.59 -4.68 -15.48
N TRP A 18 -3.13 -4.33 -14.27
CA TRP A 18 -2.60 -3.01 -13.96
C TRP A 18 -1.34 -2.69 -14.76
N ALA A 19 -0.40 -3.64 -14.91
CA ALA A 19 0.80 -3.44 -15.72
C ALA A 19 0.44 -3.15 -17.18
N PHE A 20 -0.53 -3.89 -17.74
CA PHE A 20 -1.03 -3.64 -19.09
C PHE A 20 -1.71 -2.26 -19.20
N PHE A 21 -2.57 -1.90 -18.25
CA PHE A 21 -3.23 -0.59 -18.20
C PHE A 21 -2.21 0.55 -18.11
N CYS A 22 -1.26 0.47 -17.17
CA CYS A 22 -0.20 1.46 -17.00
C CYS A 22 0.64 1.60 -18.26
N ARG A 23 1.05 0.50 -18.89
CA ARG A 23 1.83 0.52 -20.14
C ARG A 23 1.05 1.19 -21.28
N THR A 24 -0.24 0.94 -21.37
CA THR A 24 -1.07 1.39 -22.50
C THR A 24 -1.48 2.85 -22.36
N TYR A 25 -1.89 3.27 -21.16
CA TYR A 25 -2.53 4.57 -20.95
C TYR A 25 -1.68 5.56 -20.17
N ILE A 26 -0.86 5.11 -19.22
CA ILE A 26 -0.13 6.00 -18.31
C ILE A 26 1.29 6.27 -18.82
N TRP A 27 2.03 5.22 -19.16
CA TRP A 27 3.43 5.29 -19.57
C TRP A 27 3.70 6.24 -20.76
N PRO A 28 2.91 6.24 -21.85
CA PRO A 28 3.16 7.12 -23.00
C PRO A 28 3.10 8.62 -22.64
N ARG A 29 2.34 8.97 -21.59
CA ARG A 29 2.21 10.34 -21.09
C ARG A 29 3.36 10.70 -20.15
N LEU A 30 3.71 9.78 -19.23
CA LEU A 30 4.78 10.01 -18.26
C LEU A 30 6.18 10.01 -18.88
N ALA A 31 6.40 9.25 -19.96
CA ALA A 31 7.71 9.10 -20.60
C ALA A 31 8.30 10.42 -21.14
N ASN A 32 7.44 11.42 -21.40
CA ASN A 32 7.86 12.74 -21.89
C ASN A 32 8.03 13.77 -20.75
N LEU A 33 7.76 13.39 -19.51
CA LEU A 33 7.85 14.28 -18.35
C LEU A 33 9.15 14.06 -17.58
N SER A 34 9.63 15.11 -16.91
CA SER A 34 10.69 14.93 -15.93
C SER A 34 10.18 14.06 -14.76
N LEU A 35 11.08 13.33 -14.09
CA LEU A 35 10.70 12.49 -12.95
C LEU A 35 9.88 13.26 -11.88
N PRO A 36 10.23 14.50 -11.49
CA PRO A 36 9.42 15.26 -10.54
C PRO A 36 7.99 15.54 -11.04
N GLU A 37 7.81 15.85 -12.32
CA GLU A 37 6.48 16.09 -12.90
C GLU A 37 5.67 14.80 -12.99
N ALA A 38 6.31 13.70 -13.38
CA ALA A 38 5.70 12.37 -13.45
C ALA A 38 5.27 11.85 -12.06
N ALA A 39 6.11 12.04 -11.04
CA ALA A 39 5.87 11.52 -9.69
C ALA A 39 4.92 12.39 -8.87
N THR A 40 4.86 13.71 -9.10
CA THR A 40 3.99 14.63 -8.34
C THR A 40 2.53 14.16 -8.23
N PRO A 41 1.80 13.88 -9.32
CA PRO A 41 0.40 13.46 -9.21
C PRO A 41 0.26 12.15 -8.43
N ILE A 42 1.21 11.22 -8.58
CA ILE A 42 1.22 9.96 -7.85
C ILE A 42 1.43 10.21 -6.35
N LEU A 43 2.40 11.04 -5.98
CA LEU A 43 2.68 11.40 -4.58
C LEU A 43 1.50 12.13 -3.93
N VAL A 44 0.83 13.02 -4.66
CA VAL A 44 -0.37 13.72 -4.18
C VAL A 44 -1.49 12.73 -3.87
N LEU A 45 -1.72 11.73 -4.73
CA LEU A 45 -2.69 10.66 -4.44
C LEU A 45 -2.33 9.88 -3.17
N HIS A 46 -1.04 9.68 -2.89
CA HIS A 46 -0.60 8.98 -1.69
C HIS A 46 -0.78 9.79 -0.40
N LEU A 47 -0.99 11.10 -0.47
CA LEU A 47 -1.36 11.88 0.72
C LEU A 47 -2.71 11.43 1.29
N PHE A 48 -3.63 10.91 0.48
CA PHE A 48 -4.93 10.43 0.96
C PHE A 48 -4.86 9.09 1.72
N ARG A 49 -3.69 8.46 1.79
CA ARG A 49 -3.51 7.21 2.55
C ARG A 49 -3.74 7.37 4.05
N PHE A 50 -3.88 8.61 4.57
CA PHE A 50 -4.31 8.83 5.95
C PHE A 50 -5.67 8.16 6.26
N VAL A 51 -6.48 7.88 5.24
CA VAL A 51 -7.73 7.10 5.38
C VAL A 51 -7.48 5.73 6.03
N GLY A 52 -6.29 5.15 5.85
CA GLY A 52 -5.88 3.91 6.53
C GLY A 52 -5.87 4.00 8.06
N ALA A 53 -5.77 5.19 8.64
CA ALA A 53 -5.92 5.37 10.08
C ALA A 53 -7.30 4.94 10.59
N ALA A 54 -8.31 4.84 9.71
CA ALA A 54 -9.63 4.31 10.03
C ALA A 54 -9.60 2.85 10.52
N PHE A 55 -8.55 2.06 10.20
CA PHE A 55 -8.39 0.70 10.73
C PHE A 55 -8.32 0.65 12.27
N MET A 56 -7.97 1.77 12.91
CA MET A 56 -7.90 1.88 14.38
C MET A 56 -9.26 2.19 15.03
N ILE A 57 -10.28 2.58 14.25
CA ILE A 57 -11.57 3.07 14.76
C ILE A 57 -12.57 1.92 14.83
N GLN A 58 -12.82 1.44 16.05
CA GLN A 58 -13.90 0.48 16.33
C GLN A 58 -15.24 1.11 15.93
N GLY A 59 -15.97 0.46 15.02
CA GLY A 59 -17.23 0.97 14.45
C GLY A 59 -17.15 1.35 12.96
N VAL A 60 -15.95 1.64 12.44
CA VAL A 60 -15.71 1.74 10.99
C VAL A 60 -15.26 0.40 10.42
N VAL A 61 -14.52 -0.37 11.20
CA VAL A 61 -14.05 -1.72 10.86
C VAL A 61 -14.71 -2.80 11.72
N SER A 62 -14.71 -4.04 11.23
CA SER A 62 -15.24 -5.19 11.97
C SER A 62 -14.52 -5.34 13.32
N PRO A 63 -15.24 -5.60 14.42
CA PRO A 63 -14.64 -5.94 15.71
C PRO A 63 -13.75 -7.20 15.67
N THR A 64 -13.96 -8.07 14.66
CA THR A 64 -13.17 -9.29 14.45
C THR A 64 -11.91 -9.06 13.60
N LEU A 65 -11.67 -7.83 13.13
CA LEU A 65 -10.46 -7.51 12.39
C LEU A 65 -9.24 -7.68 13.30
N SER A 66 -8.28 -8.49 12.86
CA SER A 66 -7.06 -8.73 13.63
C SER A 66 -6.31 -7.42 13.90
N ALA A 67 -6.05 -7.14 15.17
CA ALA A 67 -5.18 -6.03 15.58
C ALA A 67 -3.77 -6.16 14.96
N GLY A 68 -3.32 -7.39 14.69
CA GLY A 68 -2.06 -7.67 14.00
C GLY A 68 -2.02 -7.20 12.55
N PHE A 69 -3.18 -6.97 11.91
CA PHE A 69 -3.27 -6.32 10.60
C PHE A 69 -3.60 -4.82 10.74
N ALA A 70 -4.60 -4.49 11.56
CA ALA A 70 -5.13 -3.13 11.66
C ALA A 70 -4.07 -2.12 12.13
N VAL A 71 -3.29 -2.47 13.16
CA VAL A 71 -2.28 -1.56 13.71
C VAL A 71 -1.14 -1.34 12.71
N PRO A 72 -0.46 -2.37 12.17
CA PRO A 72 0.62 -2.14 11.21
C PRO A 72 0.14 -1.46 9.93
N ALA A 73 -1.04 -1.78 9.40
CA ALA A 73 -1.58 -1.14 8.21
C ALA A 73 -1.84 0.35 8.43
N ALA A 74 -2.49 0.72 9.55
CA ALA A 74 -2.76 2.12 9.87
C ALA A 74 -1.47 2.95 9.99
N TYR A 75 -0.47 2.45 10.74
CA TYR A 75 0.80 3.16 10.89
C TYR A 75 1.62 3.16 9.61
N GLY A 76 1.61 2.08 8.85
CA GLY A 76 2.28 1.97 7.55
C GLY A 76 1.76 3.01 6.56
N ASP A 77 0.43 3.20 6.54
CA ASP A 77 -0.24 4.23 5.77
C ASP A 77 0.16 5.65 6.20
N LEU A 78 0.19 5.94 7.50
CA LEU A 78 0.62 7.24 8.02
C LEU A 78 2.07 7.56 7.65
N VAL A 79 2.98 6.58 7.74
CA VAL A 79 4.36 6.76 7.31
C VAL A 79 4.45 6.98 5.79
N ALA A 80 3.63 6.29 5.00
CA ALA A 80 3.57 6.51 3.55
C ALA A 80 3.11 7.94 3.21
N VAL A 81 2.12 8.49 3.94
CA VAL A 81 1.68 9.90 3.79
C VAL A 81 2.83 10.86 4.09
N LEU A 82 3.56 10.64 5.19
CA LEU A 82 4.68 11.50 5.58
C LEU A 82 5.81 11.46 4.54
N LEU A 83 6.16 10.28 4.03
CA LEU A 83 7.19 10.12 3.00
C LEU A 83 6.75 10.75 1.67
N ALA A 84 5.48 10.60 1.29
CA ALA A 84 4.93 11.23 0.09
C ALA A 84 4.95 12.76 0.19
N GLY A 85 4.54 13.31 1.35
CA GLY A 85 4.59 14.74 1.64
C GLY A 85 6.02 15.28 1.63
N LEU A 86 6.96 14.55 2.24
CA LEU A 86 8.38 14.90 2.22
C LEU A 86 8.93 14.94 0.79
N ALA A 87 8.63 13.93 -0.03
CA ALA A 87 9.04 13.92 -1.43
C ALA A 87 8.47 15.13 -2.21
N LEU A 88 7.22 15.52 -1.97
CA LEU A 88 6.61 16.71 -2.57
C LEU A 88 7.29 18.02 -2.12
N LEU A 89 7.62 18.16 -0.84
CA LEU A 89 8.33 19.33 -0.30
C LEU A 89 9.77 19.44 -0.83
N LEU A 90 10.36 18.31 -1.22
CA LEU A 90 11.68 18.23 -1.81
C LEU A 90 11.66 18.34 -3.33
N ARG A 91 10.49 18.57 -3.96
CA ARG A 91 10.38 18.76 -5.42
C ARG A 91 11.33 19.87 -5.89
N GLY A 92 12.14 19.56 -6.90
CA GLY A 92 13.16 20.48 -7.43
C GLY A 92 14.46 20.56 -6.62
N LYS A 93 14.57 19.83 -5.50
CA LYS A 93 15.80 19.73 -4.70
C LYS A 93 16.56 18.44 -5.03
N PRO A 94 17.88 18.37 -4.80
CA PRO A 94 18.67 17.16 -5.06
C PRO A 94 18.21 15.94 -4.24
N LEU A 95 17.55 16.19 -3.10
CA LEU A 95 17.03 15.15 -2.22
C LEU A 95 15.69 14.55 -2.68
N PHE A 96 15.11 15.04 -3.78
CA PHE A 96 13.84 14.55 -4.31
C PHE A 96 13.88 13.05 -4.64
N LEU A 97 14.89 12.63 -5.40
CA LEU A 97 15.01 11.25 -5.87
C LEU A 97 15.17 10.26 -4.70
N PRO A 98 16.07 10.47 -3.72
CA PRO A 98 16.12 9.65 -2.51
C PRO A 98 14.78 9.58 -1.76
N ALA A 99 14.05 10.70 -1.64
CA ALA A 99 12.76 10.72 -0.95
C ALA A 99 11.70 9.90 -1.68
N VAL A 100 11.64 9.98 -3.02
CA VAL A 100 10.75 9.15 -3.84
C VAL A 100 11.10 7.66 -3.71
N TRP A 101 12.38 7.32 -3.66
CA TRP A 101 12.81 5.93 -3.42
C TRP A 101 12.42 5.44 -2.04
N GLY A 102 12.67 6.24 -1.00
CA GLY A 102 12.27 5.91 0.37
C GLY A 102 10.77 5.65 0.48
N PHE A 103 9.96 6.52 -0.13
CA PHE A 103 8.52 6.34 -0.24
C PHE A 103 8.14 5.04 -0.98
N ASN A 104 8.75 4.74 -2.13
CA ASN A 104 8.43 3.52 -2.89
C ASN A 104 8.81 2.25 -2.14
N ILE A 105 10.00 2.22 -1.51
CA ILE A 105 10.46 1.06 -0.73
C ILE A 105 9.50 0.82 0.44
N TRP A 106 9.21 1.87 1.21
CA TRP A 106 8.27 1.76 2.33
C TRP A 106 6.89 1.30 1.87
N GLY A 107 6.31 1.96 0.86
CA GLY A 107 4.98 1.61 0.35
C GLY A 107 4.90 0.19 -0.19
N THR A 108 5.99 -0.32 -0.79
CA THR A 108 6.05 -1.72 -1.25
C THR A 108 6.09 -2.68 -0.07
N LEU A 109 6.94 -2.41 0.94
CA LEU A 109 7.03 -3.25 2.13
C LEU A 109 5.70 -3.27 2.88
N ASP A 110 5.08 -2.12 3.09
CA ASP A 110 3.76 -1.98 3.70
C ASP A 110 2.70 -2.85 2.99
N LEU A 111 2.62 -2.76 1.66
CA LEU A 111 1.71 -3.57 0.86
C LEU A 111 1.98 -5.08 1.00
N LEU A 112 3.25 -5.49 0.98
CA LEU A 112 3.63 -6.89 1.15
C LEU A 112 3.27 -7.40 2.54
N PHE A 113 3.58 -6.64 3.59
CA PHE A 113 3.18 -6.98 4.96
C PHE A 113 1.67 -7.11 5.09
N ALA A 114 0.90 -6.20 4.49
CA ALA A 114 -0.55 -6.25 4.46
C ALA A 114 -1.10 -7.52 3.76
N PHE A 115 -0.42 -8.04 2.73
CA PHE A 115 -0.81 -9.29 2.07
C PHE A 115 -0.40 -10.56 2.83
N PHE A 116 0.77 -10.57 3.47
CA PHE A 116 1.31 -11.77 4.13
C PHE A 116 0.83 -11.95 5.58
N ILE A 117 0.63 -10.87 6.34
CA ILE A 117 0.29 -10.99 7.76
C ILE A 117 -1.10 -11.64 7.97
N PRO A 118 -2.18 -11.23 7.28
CA PRO A 118 -3.50 -11.86 7.47
C PRO A 118 -3.49 -13.34 7.10
N THR A 119 -2.76 -13.72 6.05
CA THR A 119 -2.68 -15.11 5.58
C THR A 119 -1.92 -16.01 6.56
N VAL A 120 -0.92 -15.48 7.28
CA VAL A 120 -0.19 -16.23 8.32
C VAL A 120 -1.00 -16.31 9.63
N TYR A 121 -1.70 -15.24 10.03
CA TYR A 121 -2.48 -15.24 11.28
C TYR A 121 -3.79 -16.04 11.18
N ASN A 122 -4.39 -16.16 10.00
CA ASN A 122 -5.60 -16.98 9.78
C ASN A 122 -5.32 -18.51 9.78
N ASN A 123 -4.05 -18.92 9.77
CA ASN A 123 -3.65 -20.34 9.85
C ASN A 123 -3.42 -20.83 11.28
N ARG A 124 -3.70 -20.02 12.32
CA ARG A 124 -3.77 -20.55 13.68
C ARG A 124 -5.08 -21.34 13.80
N PRO A 125 -5.03 -22.63 14.22
CA PRO A 125 -6.27 -23.35 14.49
C PRO A 125 -7.07 -22.51 15.48
N ALA A 126 -8.35 -22.27 15.18
CA ALA A 126 -9.26 -21.63 16.11
C ALA A 126 -9.07 -22.30 17.47
N GLY A 127 -8.52 -21.54 18.42
CA GLY A 127 -8.29 -22.02 19.76
C GLY A 127 -9.62 -22.54 20.28
N ARG A 128 -9.66 -23.82 20.62
CA ARG A 128 -10.75 -24.45 21.36
C ARG A 128 -10.92 -23.69 22.69
N GLY A 129 -12.04 -23.00 22.82
CA GLY A 129 -12.57 -22.33 24.01
C GLY A 129 -13.62 -21.35 23.52
N GLU A 130 -14.89 -21.39 23.91
CA GLU A 130 -15.49 -21.78 25.19
C GLU A 130 -16.94 -22.23 24.96
N ALA A 131 -17.31 -23.39 25.53
CA ALA A 131 -18.60 -23.74 26.14
C ALA A 131 -18.54 -25.21 26.56
#